data_AF-C5TBC5-F1
#
_entry.id   AF-C5TBC5-F1
#
_cell.length_a   1.000
_cell.length_b   1.000
_cell.length_c   1.000
_cell.angle_alpha   90.00
_cell.angle_beta   90.00
_cell.angle_gamma   90.00
#
_symmetry.space_group_name_H-M   'P 1'
#
loop_
_entity.id
_entity.type
_entity.pdbx_description
1 polymer ?
#
loop_
_entity_poly.entity_id
_entity_poly.type
_entity_poly.pdbx_seq_one_letter_code
_entity_poly.pdbx_strand_id
1 'polypeptide(L)' 'MFVPLLIATALGTWAVWPVCIALPDEEVARFNPPIAQREDQVWHVRTFQQREGLWHHCKPRIARAFFF' A
#
# COMPACT_ATOMS: atom_id res chain seq x y z
N MET A 1 22.77 -24.51 0.65
CA MET A 1 21.51 -24.15 1.34
C MET A 1 21.23 -22.63 1.42
N PHE A 2 22.20 -21.73 1.14
CA PHE A 2 21.96 -20.28 1.23
C PHE A 2 21.18 -19.68 0.06
N VAL A 3 21.40 -20.18 -1.16
CA VAL A 3 20.72 -19.67 -2.37
C VAL A 3 19.18 -19.70 -2.27
N PRO A 4 18.53 -20.82 -1.88
CA PRO A 4 17.06 -20.81 -1.76
C PRO A 4 16.55 -19.88 -0.65
N LEU A 5 17.30 -19.71 0.44
CA LEU A 5 16.94 -18.78 1.51
C LEU A 5 17.03 -17.31 1.04
N LEU A 6 18.07 -16.97 0.28
CA LEU A 6 18.25 -15.64 -0.29
C LEU A 6 17.15 -15.31 -1.31
N ILE A 7 16.77 -16.28 -2.14
CA ILE A 7 15.67 -16.11 -3.10
C ILE A 7 14.35 -15.92 -2.35
N ALA A 8 14.07 -16.75 -1.34
CA ALA A 8 12.85 -16.65 -0.54
C ALA A 8 12.74 -15.30 0.18
N THR A 9 13.83 -14.81 0.76
CA THR A 9 13.86 -13.50 1.43
C THR A 9 13.69 -12.35 0.45
N ALA A 10 14.37 -12.36 -0.70
CA ALA A 10 14.22 -11.33 -1.73
C ALA A 10 12.78 -11.26 -2.26
N LEU A 11 12.15 -12.41 -2.54
CA LEU A 11 10.76 -12.46 -2.97
C LEU A 11 9.80 -11.99 -1.87
N GLY A 12 10.05 -12.39 -0.61
CA GLY A 12 9.29 -11.93 0.54
C GLY A 12 9.33 -10.41 0.67
N THR A 13 10.53 -9.82 0.68
CA THR A 13 10.71 -8.36 0.76
C THR A 13 10.07 -7.65 -0.42
N TRP A 14 10.22 -8.17 -1.64
CA TRP A 14 9.60 -7.59 -2.84
C TRP A 14 8.07 -7.61 -2.78
N ALA A 15 7.48 -8.69 -2.26
CA ALA A 15 6.03 -8.86 -2.14
C ALA A 15 5.41 -7.95 -1.08
N VAL A 16 6.08 -7.77 0.06
CA VAL A 16 5.62 -6.89 1.15
C VAL A 16 5.94 -5.42 0.91
N TRP A 17 6.84 -5.10 -0.03
CA TRP A 17 7.20 -3.72 -0.35
C TRP A 17 5.94 -2.92 -0.74
N PRO A 18 5.62 -1.82 -0.06
CA PRO A 18 4.42 -1.05 -0.34
C PRO A 18 4.56 -0.27 -1.65
N VAL A 19 3.52 -0.33 -2.47
CA VAL A 19 3.37 0.52 -3.66
C VAL A 19 2.32 1.58 -3.33
N CYS A 20 2.68 2.84 -3.54
CA CYS A 20 1.84 3.99 -3.29
C CYS A 20 1.47 4.65 -4.61
N ILE A 21 0.18 4.82 -4.88
CA ILE A 21 -0.34 5.46 -6.10
C ILE A 21 -1.09 6.71 -5.69
N ALA A 22 -0.85 7.82 -6.40
CA ALA A 22 -1.57 9.06 -6.16
C ALA A 22 -3.06 8.87 -6.46
N LEU A 23 -3.91 9.30 -5.53
CA LEU A 23 -5.35 9.38 -5.70
C LEU A 23 -5.69 10.77 -6.24
N PRO A 24 -6.44 10.87 -7.34
CA PRO A 24 -6.92 12.15 -7.81
C PRO A 24 -8.00 12.70 -6.87
N ASP A 25 -8.14 14.03 -6.82
CA ASP A 25 -9.01 14.70 -5.84
C ASP A 25 -10.48 14.25 -5.93
N GLU A 26 -10.96 13.90 -7.12
CA GLU A 26 -12.31 13.38 -7.34
C GLU A 26 -12.53 11.97 -6.77
N GLU A 27 -11.49 11.15 -6.67
CA GLU A 27 -11.56 9.88 -5.93
C GLU A 27 -11.49 10.14 -4.43
N VAL A 28 -10.64 11.07 -3.99
CA VAL A 28 -10.50 11.43 -2.58
C VAL A 28 -11.83 11.90 -1.99
N ALA A 29 -12.55 12.75 -2.71
CA ALA A 29 -13.86 13.26 -2.32
C ALA A 29 -14.96 12.18 -2.27
N ARG A 30 -14.75 11.03 -2.92
CA ARG A 30 -15.72 9.94 -3.00
C ARG A 30 -15.75 9.06 -1.74
N PHE A 31 -14.74 9.17 -0.88
CA PHE A 31 -14.64 8.38 0.34
C PHE A 31 -15.58 8.89 1.43
N ASN A 32 -16.30 7.97 2.05
CA ASN A 32 -17.11 8.21 3.25
C ASN A 32 -16.83 7.08 4.26
N PRO A 33 -16.23 7.35 5.44
CA PRO A 33 -15.80 8.66 5.94
C PRO A 33 -14.62 9.26 5.15
N PRO A 34 -14.36 10.58 5.26
CA PRO A 34 -13.25 11.24 4.57
C PRO A 34 -11.91 10.54 4.85
N ILE A 35 -11.04 10.43 3.83
CA ILE A 35 -9.74 9.73 3.95
C ILE A 35 -8.92 10.18 5.17
N ALA A 36 -8.92 11.47 5.48
CA ALA A 36 -8.18 12.01 6.62
C ALA A 36 -8.60 11.42 7.98
N GLN A 37 -9.80 10.86 8.07
CA GLN A 37 -10.36 10.22 9.27
C GLN A 37 -10.23 8.68 9.23
N ARG A 38 -9.71 8.12 8.13
CA ARG A 38 -9.56 6.67 7.96
C ARG A 38 -8.23 6.20 8.52
N GLU A 39 -8.27 5.16 9.35
CA GLU A 39 -7.09 4.51 9.92
C GLU A 39 -6.81 3.13 9.31
N ASP A 40 -7.30 2.88 8.08
CA ASP A 40 -7.12 1.59 7.43
C ASP A 40 -5.64 1.24 7.28
N GLN A 41 -5.27 0.03 7.69
CA GLN A 41 -3.91 -0.48 7.54
C GLN A 41 -3.90 -1.90 6.97
N VAL A 42 -2.90 -2.19 6.14
CA VAL A 42 -2.65 -3.54 5.59
C VAL A 42 -1.22 -3.92 5.94
N TRP A 43 -1.06 -5.02 6.69
CA TRP A 43 0.24 -5.51 7.18
C TRP A 43 1.16 -4.39 7.72
N HIS A 44 0.64 -3.62 8.68
CA HIS A 44 1.33 -2.51 9.34
C HIS A 44 1.64 -1.28 8.46
N VAL A 45 1.20 -1.26 7.19
CA VAL A 45 1.31 -0.09 6.33
C VAL A 45 -0.04 0.65 6.33
N ARG A 46 -0.03 1.94 6.67
CA ARG A 46 -1.23 2.79 6.50
C ARG A 46 -1.63 2.85 5.04
N THR A 47 -2.89 2.54 4.77
CA THR A 47 -3.44 2.43 3.41
C THR A 47 -3.53 3.79 2.73
N PHE A 48 -3.89 4.82 3.48
CA PHE A 48 -3.95 6.19 2.97
C PHE A 48 -2.86 7.03 3.64
N GLN A 49 -2.05 7.70 2.82
CA GLN A 49 -0.95 8.55 3.29
C GLN A 49 -0.89 9.81 2.46
N GLN A 50 -0.65 10.96 3.10
CA GLN A 50 -0.43 12.21 2.37
C GLN A 50 1.06 12.36 2.05
N ARG A 51 1.41 12.54 0.78
CA ARG A 51 2.78 12.76 0.31
C ARG A 51 2.77 13.85 -0.74
N GLU A 52 3.70 14.80 -0.63
CA GLU A 52 3.84 15.90 -1.60
C GLU A 52 2.53 16.70 -1.82
N GLY A 53 1.69 16.78 -0.79
CA GLY A 53 0.38 17.46 -0.84
C GLY A 53 -0.76 16.61 -1.42
N LEU A 54 -0.47 15.45 -2.02
CA LEU A 54 -1.47 14.54 -2.58
C LEU A 54 -1.76 13.36 -1.64
N TRP A 55 -2.96 12.81 -1.73
CA TRP A 55 -3.28 11.55 -1.08
C TRP A 55 -2.78 10.38 -1.92
N HIS A 56 -2.16 9.41 -1.27
CA HIS A 56 -1.71 8.18 -1.90
C HIS A 56 -2.38 6.98 -1.26
N HIS A 57 -2.78 6.03 -2.11
CA HIS A 57 -3.21 4.70 -1.72
C HIS A 57 -1.99 3.77 -1.71
N CYS A 58 -1.52 3.41 -0.53
CA CYS A 58 -0.37 2.55 -0.27
C CYS A 58 -0.80 1.15 0.13
N LYS A 59 -0.42 0.14 -0.65
CA LYS A 59 -0.65 -1.28 -0.30
C LYS A 59 0.58 -2.13 -0.66
N PRO A 60 0.86 -3.20 0.10
CA PRO A 60 1.83 -4.22 -0.31
C PRO A 60 1.53 -4.75 -1.72
N ARG A 61 2.56 -5.02 -2.53
CA ARG A 61 2.37 -5.52 -3.91
C ARG A 61 1.45 -6.72 -3.98
N ILE A 62 1.67 -7.68 -3.08
CA ILE A 62 0.87 -8.90 -3.05
C ILE A 62 -0.56 -8.62 -2.60
N ALA A 63 -0.82 -7.67 -1.70
CA ALA A 63 -2.18 -7.27 -1.33
C ALA A 63 -2.95 -6.67 -2.53
N ARG A 64 -2.28 -5.90 -3.39
CA ARG A 64 -2.87 -5.37 -4.63
C ARG A 64 -3.20 -6.47 -5.65
N ALA A 65 -2.44 -7.57 -5.67
CA ALA A 65 -2.71 -8.70 -6.56
C ALA A 65 -3.95 -9.50 -6.14
N PHE A 66 -4.24 -9.58 -4.84
CA PHE A 66 -5.35 -10.38 -4.31
C PHE A 66 -6.61 -9.59 -3.97
N PHE A 67 -6.51 -8.27 -3.74
CA PHE A 67 -7.62 -7.42 -3.33
C PHE A 67 -7.70 -6.18 -4.24
N PHE A 68 -8.49 -6.29 -5.31
CA PHE A 68 -8.88 -5.20 -6.21
C PHE A 68 -10.07 -4.43 -5.66
#